data_AF-W5TDU1-F1
#
_entry.id   AF-W5TDU1-F1
#
_cell.length_a   1.000
_cell.length_b   1.000
_cell.length_c   1.000
_cell.angle_alpha   90.00
_cell.angle_beta   90.00
_cell.angle_gamma   90.00
#
_symmetry.space_group_name_H-M   'P 1'
#
loop_
_entity.id
_entity.type
_entity.pdbx_description
1 polymer ?
#
loop_
_entity_poly.entity_id
_entity_poly.type
_entity_poly.pdbx_seq_one_letter_code
_entity_poly.pdbx_strand_id
1 'polypeptide(L)'
;MIGPVRAAILTALAVPLMIAAPGLAQADPGDPPPIYTQDEQCATTKDFVDKVHQANPGATPDQIADTYTRIMDEHNAYRGNEDARQRDRQYLLDNISRCGLA
;
A
#
# COMPACT_ATOMS: atom_id res chain seq x y z
N MET A 1 16.23 -47.09 -51.28
CA MET A 1 16.79 -46.41 -50.08
C MET A 1 16.43 -44.93 -50.15
N ILE A 2 16.10 -44.31 -49.00
CA ILE A 2 15.71 -42.90 -48.76
C ILE A 2 14.26 -42.59 -49.25
N GLY A 3 13.18 -42.33 -48.49
CA GLY A 3 12.89 -42.08 -47.07
C GLY A 3 12.06 -40.78 -46.95
N PRO A 4 10.80 -40.77 -46.48
CA PRO A 4 10.15 -39.55 -46.02
C PRO A 4 9.71 -39.67 -44.56
N VAL A 5 10.44 -39.04 -43.63
CA VAL A 5 9.95 -38.84 -42.27
C VAL A 5 9.31 -37.46 -42.20
N ARG A 6 7.97 -37.44 -42.19
CA ARG A 6 7.16 -36.26 -41.89
C ARG A 6 7.24 -35.97 -40.39
N ALA A 7 7.58 -34.73 -40.07
CA ALA A 7 7.65 -34.20 -38.72
C ALA A 7 6.32 -34.36 -37.98
N ALA A 8 6.37 -34.99 -36.80
CA ALA A 8 5.28 -34.98 -35.84
C ALA A 8 5.40 -33.70 -34.99
N ILE A 9 4.47 -32.76 -35.16
CA ILE A 9 4.37 -31.59 -34.29
C ILE A 9 3.48 -31.99 -33.11
N LEU A 10 4.10 -32.14 -31.95
CA LEU A 10 3.44 -32.30 -30.65
C LEU A 10 2.77 -30.97 -30.27
N THR A 11 1.45 -30.94 -30.27
CA THR A 11 0.65 -29.87 -29.68
C THR A 11 0.72 -29.96 -28.15
N ALA A 12 1.68 -29.25 -27.57
CA ALA A 12 1.67 -28.98 -26.13
C ALA A 12 0.62 -27.91 -25.84
N LEU A 13 -0.48 -28.31 -25.20
CA LEU A 13 -1.49 -27.41 -24.64
C LEU A 13 -0.86 -26.63 -23.48
N ALA A 14 -0.40 -25.41 -23.77
CA ALA A 14 0.02 -24.47 -22.75
C ALA A 14 -1.23 -23.91 -22.05
N VAL A 15 -1.44 -24.32 -20.80
CA VAL A 15 -2.38 -23.69 -19.88
C VAL A 15 -1.85 -22.29 -19.55
N PRO A 16 -2.53 -21.19 -19.88
CA PRO A 16 -2.11 -19.89 -19.40
C PRO A 16 -2.50 -19.81 -17.92
N LEU A 17 -1.54 -20.06 -17.03
CA LEU A 17 -1.59 -19.53 -15.67
C LEU A 17 -1.55 -18.01 -15.78
N MET A 18 -2.72 -17.38 -15.78
CA MET A 18 -2.88 -15.95 -15.53
C MET A 18 -2.56 -15.72 -14.05
N ILE A 19 -1.27 -15.58 -13.75
CA ILE A 19 -0.81 -15.05 -12.47
C ILE A 19 -1.19 -13.56 -12.50
N ALA A 20 -2.24 -13.20 -11.77
CA ALA A 20 -2.54 -11.83 -11.45
C ALA A 20 -1.33 -11.24 -10.71
N ALA A 21 -0.51 -10.46 -11.43
CA ALA A 21 0.47 -9.61 -10.78
C ALA A 21 -0.27 -8.59 -9.91
N PRO A 22 0.18 -8.31 -8.68
CA PRO A 22 -0.39 -7.23 -7.90
C PRO A 22 -0.24 -5.95 -8.73
N GLY A 23 -1.36 -5.28 -8.97
CA GLY A 23 -1.36 -4.01 -9.67
C GLY A 23 -0.53 -3.01 -8.88
N LEU A 24 0.72 -2.81 -9.29
CA LEU A 24 1.45 -1.60 -8.97
C LEU A 24 0.62 -0.48 -9.59
N ALA A 25 -0.09 0.29 -8.76
CA ALA A 25 -0.64 1.55 -9.19
C ALA A 25 0.54 2.37 -9.73
N GLN A 26 0.70 2.40 -11.04
CA GLN A 26 1.72 3.20 -11.68
C GLN A 26 1.40 4.65 -11.31
N ALA A 27 2.29 5.27 -10.51
CA ALA A 27 2.31 6.71 -10.35
C ALA A 27 2.31 7.36 -11.75
N ASP A 28 1.59 8.46 -11.90
CA ASP A 28 1.51 9.18 -13.16
C ASP A 28 2.94 9.47 -13.66
N PRO A 29 3.26 9.29 -14.96
CA PRO A 29 4.63 9.44 -15.48
C PRO A 29 5.28 10.82 -15.25
N GLY A 30 4.55 11.81 -14.72
CA GLY A 30 5.07 13.13 -14.35
C GLY A 30 5.29 13.35 -12.84
N ASP A 31 4.86 12.44 -11.97
CA ASP A 31 5.02 12.64 -10.53
C ASP A 31 6.44 12.29 -10.08
N PRO A 32 7.07 13.14 -9.24
CA PRO A 32 8.35 12.79 -8.64
C PRO A 32 8.19 11.47 -7.87
N PRO A 33 9.20 10.58 -7.90
CA PRO A 33 9.13 9.34 -7.16
C PRO A 33 8.87 9.65 -5.68
N PRO A 34 8.03 8.86 -5.00
CA PRO A 34 7.77 9.07 -3.57
C PRO A 34 9.10 9.03 -2.81
N ILE A 35 9.24 9.93 -1.82
CA ILE A 35 10.46 10.09 -1.01
C ILE A 35 10.77 8.78 -0.25
N TYR A 36 9.73 8.04 0.11
CA TYR A 36 9.81 6.74 0.78
C TYR A 36 9.25 5.64 -0.11
N THR A 37 9.91 4.50 -0.10
CA THR A 37 9.39 3.27 -0.69
C THR A 37 8.10 2.83 0.01
N GLN A 38 7.33 1.95 -0.64
CA GLN A 38 6.10 1.41 -0.04
C GLN A 38 6.38 0.65 1.27
N ASP A 39 7.48 -0.11 1.33
CA ASP A 39 7.86 -0.88 2.50
C ASP A 39 8.21 0.03 3.69
N GLU A 40 8.92 1.14 3.45
CA GLU A 40 9.25 2.14 4.48
C GLU A 40 7.99 2.84 5.02
N GLN A 41 7.04 3.15 4.14
CA GLN A 41 5.75 3.72 4.53
C GLN A 41 4.96 2.72 5.39
N CYS A 42 4.94 1.44 5.02
CA CYS A 42 4.26 0.41 5.79
C CYS A 42 4.92 0.13 7.14
N ALA A 43 6.25 0.08 7.21
CA ALA A 43 6.97 -0.09 8.47
C ALA A 43 6.69 1.07 9.44
N THR A 44 6.75 2.30 8.95
CA THR A 44 6.47 3.50 9.76
C THR A 44 5.01 3.52 10.25
N THR A 45 4.07 3.18 9.37
CA THR A 45 2.64 3.11 9.72
C THR A 45 2.39 2.03 10.77
N LYS A 46 3.02 0.86 10.61
CA LYS A 46 2.92 -0.25 11.57
C LYS A 46 3.43 0.16 12.96
N ASP A 47 4.60 0.80 13.03
CA ASP A 47 5.16 1.25 14.30
C ASP A 47 4.23 2.22 15.04
N PHE A 48 3.51 3.07 14.29
CA PHE A 48 2.52 3.97 14.88
C PHE A 48 1.26 3.22 15.35
N VAL A 49 0.70 2.34 14.51
CA VAL A 49 -0.46 1.50 14.84
C VAL A 49 -0.19 0.68 16.12
N ASP A 50 0.96 0.02 16.19
CA ASP A 50 1.36 -0.80 17.34
C ASP A 50 1.43 0.04 18.62
N LYS A 51 1.95 1.27 18.56
CA LYS A 51 2.00 2.19 19.72
C LYS A 51 0.60 2.59 20.17
N VAL A 52 -0.31 2.87 19.24
CA VAL A 52 -1.70 3.17 19.59
C VAL A 52 -2.38 1.95 20.21
N HIS A 53 -2.17 0.75 19.66
CA HIS A 53 -2.72 -0.49 20.22
C HIS A 53 -2.14 -0.87 21.58
N GLN A 54 -0.88 -0.53 21.87
CA GLN A 54 -0.31 -0.69 23.22
C GLN A 54 -1.08 0.12 24.27
N ALA A 55 -1.57 1.32 23.91
CA ALA A 55 -2.37 2.16 24.80
C ALA A 55 -3.87 1.80 24.77
N ASN A 56 -4.39 1.40 23.61
CA ASN A 56 -5.76 1.01 23.38
C ASN A 56 -5.84 -0.17 22.40
N PRO A 57 -5.84 -1.43 22.89
CA PRO A 57 -5.80 -2.61 22.03
C PRO A 57 -6.97 -2.77 21.06
N GLY A 58 -8.09 -2.09 21.32
CA GLY A 58 -9.29 -2.12 20.48
C GLY A 58 -9.42 -0.92 19.55
N ALA A 59 -8.36 -0.11 19.37
CA ALA A 59 -8.43 1.09 18.55
C ALA A 59 -8.77 0.74 17.09
N THR A 60 -9.83 1.36 16.57
CA THR A 60 -10.21 1.24 15.16
C THR A 60 -9.25 2.06 14.28
N PRO A 61 -9.17 1.79 12.95
CA PRO A 61 -8.39 2.59 12.03
C PRO A 61 -8.69 4.10 12.11
N ASP A 62 -9.97 4.47 12.24
CA ASP A 62 -10.39 5.86 12.43
C ASP A 62 -9.83 6.47 13.72
N GLN A 63 -9.87 5.74 14.83
CA GLN A 63 -9.33 6.21 16.12
C GLN A 63 -7.80 6.37 16.08
N ILE A 64 -7.11 5.51 15.32
CA ILE A 64 -5.67 5.62 15.09
C ILE A 64 -5.38 6.89 14.26
N ALA A 65 -6.13 7.14 13.19
CA ALA A 65 -5.97 8.32 12.36
C ALA A 65 -6.31 9.63 13.09
N ASP A 66 -7.33 9.61 13.94
CA ASP A 66 -7.68 10.73 14.83
C ASP A 66 -6.57 10.99 15.87
N THR A 67 -5.96 9.92 16.39
CA THR A 67 -4.83 10.03 17.32
C THR A 67 -3.61 10.67 16.65
N TYR A 68 -3.31 10.29 15.41
CA TYR A 68 -2.22 10.90 14.63
C TYR A 68 -2.43 12.39 14.45
N THR A 69 -3.58 12.80 13.91
CA THR A 69 -3.86 14.21 13.65
C THR A 69 -3.91 15.04 14.93
N ARG A 70 -4.41 14.49 16.05
CA ARG A 70 -4.35 15.14 17.36
C ARG A 70 -2.90 15.40 17.81
N ILE A 71 -2.00 14.43 17.68
CA ILE A 71 -0.58 14.62 18.04
C ILE A 71 0.03 15.72 17.17
N MET A 72 -0.25 15.71 15.86
CA MET A 72 0.25 16.73 14.94
C MET A 72 -0.29 18.14 15.28
N ASP A 73 -1.56 18.25 15.70
CA ASP A 73 -2.15 19.49 16.22
C ASP A 73 -1.49 19.97 17.51
N GLU A 74 -1.18 19.06 18.44
CA GLU A 74 -0.46 19.37 19.69
C GLU A 74 0.93 19.97 19.43
N HIS A 75 1.54 19.62 18.29
CA HIS A 75 2.79 20.19 17.79
C HIS A 75 2.60 21.39 16.84
N ASN A 76 1.37 21.89 16.71
CA ASN A 76 1.00 23.01 15.84
C ASN A 76 1.42 22.79 14.37
N ALA A 77 1.38 21.55 13.89
CA ALA A 77 1.78 21.19 12.53
C ALA A 77 0.83 21.79 11.48
N TYR A 78 -0.48 21.78 11.76
CA TYR A 78 -1.50 22.26 10.82
C TYR A 78 -1.77 23.76 10.91
N ARG A 79 -1.47 24.41 12.05
CA ARG A 79 -1.71 25.85 12.27
C ARG A 79 -3.15 26.28 11.94
N GLY A 80 -4.13 25.44 12.27
CA GLY A 80 -5.55 25.65 11.96
C GLY A 80 -5.95 25.37 10.49
N ASN A 81 -5.06 24.81 9.68
CA ASN A 81 -5.40 24.36 8.32
C ASN A 81 -6.10 23.00 8.36
N GLU A 82 -7.43 23.03 8.40
CA GLU A 82 -8.27 21.83 8.43
C GLU A 82 -8.10 20.95 7.18
N ASP A 83 -7.91 21.52 5.99
CA ASP A 83 -7.74 20.72 4.78
C ASP A 83 -6.45 19.90 4.83
N ALA A 84 -5.36 20.46 5.36
CA ALA A 84 -4.12 19.74 5.56
C ALA A 84 -4.29 18.61 6.58
N ARG A 85 -4.98 18.89 7.69
CA ARG A 85 -5.31 17.90 8.71
C ARG A 85 -6.11 16.73 8.16
N GLN A 86 -7.13 17.01 7.35
CA GLN A 86 -7.98 15.96 6.75
C GLN A 86 -7.24 15.14 5.70
N ARG A 87 -6.36 15.77 4.89
CA ARG A 87 -5.53 15.03 3.93
C ARG A 87 -4.59 14.06 4.63
N ASP A 88 -3.93 14.49 5.70
CA ASP A 88 -3.04 13.65 6.49
C ASP A 88 -3.79 12.50 7.19
N ARG A 89 -4.98 12.78 7.73
CA ARG A 89 -5.88 11.75 8.28
C ARG A 89 -6.19 10.68 7.25
N GLN A 90 -6.62 11.09 6.06
CA GLN A 90 -6.97 10.17 4.97
C GLN A 90 -5.74 9.41 4.48
N TYR A 91 -4.60 10.07 4.35
CA TYR A 91 -3.35 9.43 3.94
C TYR A 91 -2.93 8.32 4.89
N LEU A 92 -3.07 8.52 6.20
CA LEU A 92 -2.79 7.47 7.19
C LEU A 92 -3.80 6.31 7.09
N LEU A 93 -5.10 6.59 6.90
CA LEU A 93 -6.10 5.54 6.68
C LEU A 93 -5.80 4.70 5.44
N ASP A 94 -5.41 5.36 4.35
CA ASP A 94 -5.03 4.69 3.11
C ASP A 94 -3.81 3.79 3.33
N ASN A 95 -2.80 4.24 4.09
CA ASN A 95 -1.65 3.42 4.44
C ASN A 95 -2.01 2.24 5.33
N ILE A 96 -2.87 2.43 6.35
CA ILE A 96 -3.36 1.33 7.19
C ILE A 96 -4.03 0.26 6.34
N SER A 97 -4.89 0.67 5.40
CA SER A 97 -5.57 -0.25 4.48
C SER A 97 -4.60 -0.96 3.53
N ARG A 98 -3.75 -0.19 2.82
CA ARG A 98 -2.81 -0.72 1.82
C ARG A 98 -1.77 -1.66 2.42
N CYS A 99 -1.37 -1.42 3.66
CA CYS A 99 -0.37 -2.24 4.37
C CYS A 99 -1.00 -3.41 5.15
N GLY A 100 -2.33 -3.58 5.12
CA GLY A 100 -3.02 -4.69 5.79
C GLY A 100 -2.97 -4.61 7.33
N LEU A 101 -3.06 -3.40 7.87
CA LEU A 101 -2.94 -3.12 9.31
C LEU A 101 -4.29 -2.82 10.00
N ALA A 102 -5.41 -3.03 9.30
CA ALA A 102 -6.77 -2.81 9.78
C ALA A 102 -7.36 -4.04 10.49
#